data_AF-A0A3G6JA21-F1
#
_entry.id   AF-A0A3G6JA21-F1
#
_cell.length_a   1.000
_cell.length_b   1.000
_cell.length_c   1.000
_cell.angle_alpha   90.00
_cell.angle_beta   90.00
_cell.angle_gamma   90.00
#
_symmetry.space_group_name_H-M   'P 1'
#
loop_
_entity.id
_entity.type
_entity.pdbx_description
1 polymer ?
#
loop_
_entity_poly.entity_id
_entity_poly.type
_entity_poly.pdbx_seq_one_letter_code
_entity_poly.pdbx_strand_id
1 'polypeptide(L)'
;MKLLGLLLLSVLCCANAFNITKILDAYPDYSVFNDDLTRTKLADEINSRQTITVLVVNNAAMASLSGMDLAAIKRALSLHVVLDFYDPEKLHQVTNGTTLSTTLYQTTGAAAGNGGFINITDLKGGKVGFGLAGHGAKLDSTYVKSVKQDGYNLSVVEVSQPITTSVAEAPTPSPSNMNITSVLIKGGCKIFADLITTTGVLKSYEDSIQGGLTVFAPRDNAFTGVTNKMLTKLSSEDKVAVLEFHALTIYSPLGTLKTSNGPIATMASTGAGKYVLTVTSSGDTVMLNTGINKATITSSLLDDQPLALFSVDKVLKPKELFVAAPAPAPTPEAETPEATVPAKAKHGKSPAASEASKSTSTSFAPATAKVCTGLLAFMVGCVAVFML
;
A
#
# COMPACT_ATOMS: atom_id res chain seq x y z
N MET A 1 -8.55 -40.26 35.54
CA MET A 1 -7.23 -40.48 34.92
C MET A 1 -7.50 -41.13 33.56
N LYS A 2 -7.28 -40.54 32.38
CA LYS A 2 -6.19 -39.67 31.94
C LYS A 2 -6.70 -38.65 30.92
N LEU A 3 -6.16 -37.44 31.04
CA LEU A 3 -6.34 -36.28 30.16
C LEU A 3 -5.54 -36.54 28.87
N LEU A 4 -6.19 -36.59 27.70
CA LEU A 4 -5.50 -36.71 26.41
C LEU A 4 -5.29 -35.30 25.85
N GLY A 5 -4.08 -34.78 26.00
CA GLY A 5 -3.68 -33.47 25.48
C GLY A 5 -3.50 -33.53 23.96
N LEU A 6 -4.33 -32.78 23.24
CA LEU A 6 -4.16 -32.50 21.82
C LEU A 6 -3.11 -31.38 21.69
N LEU A 7 -1.87 -31.75 21.37
CA LEU A 7 -0.81 -30.80 21.03
C LEU A 7 -1.10 -30.22 19.64
N LEU A 8 -1.65 -29.02 19.58
CA LEU A 8 -1.81 -28.25 18.35
C LEU A 8 -0.41 -27.82 17.90
N LEU A 9 0.19 -28.55 16.97
CA LEU A 9 1.46 -28.17 16.35
C LEU A 9 1.18 -26.99 15.41
N SER A 10 1.28 -25.76 15.92
CA SER A 10 1.24 -24.55 15.10
C SER A 10 2.50 -24.53 14.23
N VAL A 11 2.38 -25.07 13.02
CA VAL A 11 3.37 -24.86 11.96
C VAL A 11 3.37 -23.36 11.67
N LEU A 12 4.36 -22.64 12.23
CA LEU A 12 4.74 -21.35 11.68
C LEU A 12 5.26 -21.64 10.27
N CYS A 13 4.38 -21.53 9.28
CA CYS A 13 4.80 -21.38 7.90
C CYS A 13 5.54 -20.05 7.85
N CYS A 14 6.88 -20.08 7.93
CA CYS A 14 7.69 -18.99 7.45
C CYS A 14 7.47 -18.95 5.93
N ALA A 15 6.40 -18.28 5.50
CA ALA A 15 6.23 -17.94 4.10
C ALA A 15 7.43 -17.06 3.74
N ASN A 16 8.37 -17.60 2.98
CA ASN A 16 9.38 -16.78 2.35
C ASN A 16 8.63 -15.82 1.42
N ALA A 17 8.59 -14.55 1.81
CA ALA A 17 8.08 -13.50 0.94
C ALA A 17 9.02 -13.41 -0.26
N PHE A 18 8.54 -13.76 -1.45
CA PHE A 18 9.30 -13.60 -2.68
C PHE A 18 9.42 -12.11 -3.01
N ASN A 19 10.44 -11.76 -3.78
CA ASN A 19 10.59 -10.43 -4.36
C ASN A 19 10.81 -10.56 -5.86
N ILE A 20 9.80 -10.17 -6.65
CA ILE A 20 9.79 -10.38 -8.10
C ILE A 20 10.96 -9.69 -8.79
N THR A 21 11.33 -8.48 -8.36
CA THR A 21 12.38 -7.72 -9.05
C THR A 21 13.75 -8.34 -8.80
N LYS A 22 14.02 -8.76 -7.55
CA LYS A 22 15.23 -9.52 -7.21
C LYS A 22 15.29 -10.87 -7.92
N ILE A 23 14.15 -11.51 -8.14
CA ILE A 23 14.08 -12.77 -8.89
C ILE A 23 14.43 -12.53 -10.36
N LEU A 24 13.85 -11.50 -10.98
CA LEU A 24 14.08 -11.18 -12.40
C LEU A 24 15.47 -10.60 -12.68
N ASP A 25 16.16 -10.03 -11.69
CA ASP A 25 17.57 -9.59 -11.82
C ASP A 25 18.52 -10.73 -12.25
N ALA A 26 18.17 -11.99 -11.95
CA ALA A 26 18.94 -13.16 -12.38
C ALA A 26 18.73 -13.52 -13.86
N TYR A 27 17.82 -12.85 -14.57
CA TYR A 27 17.40 -13.18 -15.93
C TYR A 27 17.44 -11.93 -16.85
N PRO A 28 18.58 -11.66 -17.50
CA PRO A 28 18.77 -10.46 -18.33
C PRO A 28 17.75 -10.30 -19.47
N ASP A 29 17.16 -11.40 -19.95
CA ASP A 29 16.15 -11.40 -21.02
C ASP A 29 14.84 -10.68 -20.62
N TYR A 30 14.62 -10.42 -19.33
CA TYR A 30 13.42 -9.75 -18.79
C TYR A 30 13.73 -8.39 -18.14
N SER A 31 14.91 -7.82 -18.38
CA SER A 31 15.33 -6.57 -17.74
C SER A 31 14.36 -5.41 -17.99
N VAL A 32 13.84 -5.27 -19.21
CA VAL A 32 12.87 -4.21 -19.56
C VAL A 32 11.56 -4.39 -18.79
N PHE A 33 11.06 -5.64 -18.72
CA PHE A 33 9.87 -5.96 -17.95
C PHE A 33 10.08 -5.66 -16.46
N ASN A 34 11.24 -6.02 -15.90
CA ASN A 34 11.59 -5.78 -14.51
C ASN A 34 11.69 -4.27 -14.16
N ASP A 35 12.32 -3.50 -15.04
CA ASP A 35 12.44 -2.05 -14.89
C ASP A 35 11.05 -1.39 -14.90
N ASP A 36 10.16 -1.83 -15.79
CA ASP A 36 8.79 -1.31 -15.85
C ASP A 36 7.95 -1.74 -14.64
N LEU A 37 8.11 -2.96 -14.12
CA LEU A 37 7.47 -3.34 -12.84
C LEU A 37 7.87 -2.40 -11.69
N THR A 38 9.14 -2.00 -11.66
CA THR A 38 9.68 -1.10 -10.64
C THR A 38 9.14 0.32 -10.82
N ARG A 39 9.24 0.87 -12.04
CA ARG A 39 8.83 2.25 -12.37
C ARG A 39 7.32 2.48 -12.18
N THR A 40 6.51 1.45 -12.45
CA THR A 40 5.05 1.47 -12.28
C THR A 40 4.61 1.20 -10.84
N LYS A 41 5.53 0.83 -9.94
CA LYS A 41 5.25 0.27 -8.61
C LYS A 41 4.38 -0.99 -8.63
N LEU A 42 4.24 -1.65 -9.78
CA LEU A 42 3.53 -2.93 -9.86
C LEU A 42 4.31 -4.05 -9.14
N ALA A 43 5.64 -3.92 -9.06
CA ALA A 43 6.47 -4.79 -8.23
C ALA A 43 6.00 -4.83 -6.76
N ASP A 44 5.61 -3.68 -6.18
CA ASP A 44 5.13 -3.61 -4.81
C ASP A 44 3.80 -4.37 -4.65
N GLU A 45 2.91 -4.27 -5.64
CA GLU A 45 1.66 -5.02 -5.66
C GLU A 45 1.91 -6.52 -5.73
N ILE A 46 2.76 -6.96 -6.65
CA ILE A 46 3.17 -8.37 -6.86
C ILE A 46 3.76 -8.94 -5.57
N ASN A 47 4.72 -8.23 -4.97
CA ASN A 47 5.43 -8.66 -3.75
C ASN A 47 4.52 -8.68 -2.50
N SER A 48 3.36 -8.02 -2.56
CA SER A 48 2.39 -8.01 -1.48
C SER A 48 1.35 -9.14 -1.55
N ARG A 49 1.45 -10.04 -2.55
CA ARG A 49 0.53 -11.16 -2.74
C ARG A 49 1.11 -12.45 -2.17
N GLN A 50 0.20 -13.32 -1.74
CA GLN A 50 0.56 -14.64 -1.21
C GLN A 50 0.73 -15.67 -2.32
N THR A 51 -0.16 -15.65 -3.32
CA THR A 51 -0.22 -16.66 -4.38
C THR A 51 -0.54 -16.02 -5.72
N ILE A 52 0.39 -16.09 -6.67
CA ILE A 52 0.27 -15.46 -8.00
C ILE A 52 1.06 -16.21 -9.09
N THR A 53 0.70 -15.93 -10.34
CA THR A 53 1.48 -16.26 -11.53
C THR A 53 1.85 -15.00 -12.29
N VAL A 54 3.14 -14.80 -12.56
CA VAL A 54 3.65 -13.67 -13.34
C VAL A 54 4.00 -14.16 -14.75
N LEU A 55 3.29 -13.63 -15.75
CA LEU A 55 3.50 -13.88 -17.17
C LEU A 55 4.55 -12.90 -17.69
N VAL A 56 5.84 -13.25 -17.60
CA VAL A 56 6.91 -12.37 -18.06
C VAL A 56 6.99 -12.35 -19.58
N VAL A 57 7.37 -11.19 -20.11
CA VAL A 57 7.59 -10.97 -21.54
C VAL A 57 9.07 -10.63 -21.74
N ASN A 58 9.71 -11.27 -22.72
CA ASN A 58 11.12 -10.99 -23.01
C ASN A 58 11.32 -9.59 -23.62
N ASN A 59 12.55 -9.10 -23.58
CA ASN A 59 12.92 -7.76 -24.03
C ASN A 59 12.52 -7.48 -25.50
N ALA A 60 12.58 -8.48 -26.38
CA ALA A 60 12.22 -8.32 -27.79
C ALA A 60 10.71 -8.10 -27.97
N ALA A 61 9.88 -8.87 -27.26
CA ALA A 61 8.43 -8.73 -27.32
C ALA A 61 7.92 -7.51 -26.54
N MET A 62 8.64 -7.05 -25.51
CA MET A 62 8.36 -5.78 -24.81
C MET A 62 8.47 -4.54 -25.70
N ALA A 63 9.20 -4.62 -26.83
CA ALA A 63 9.34 -3.49 -27.76
C ALA A 63 8.00 -2.97 -28.31
N SER A 64 6.95 -3.81 -28.36
CA SER A 64 5.61 -3.40 -28.80
C SER A 64 4.90 -2.44 -27.83
N LEU A 65 5.35 -2.37 -26.57
CA LEU A 65 4.85 -1.44 -25.55
C LEU A 65 5.66 -0.15 -25.47
N SER A 66 6.72 -0.02 -26.28
CA SER A 66 7.58 1.15 -26.25
C SER A 66 6.84 2.43 -26.66
N GLY A 67 7.18 3.54 -26.00
CA GLY A 67 6.55 4.85 -26.27
C GLY A 67 5.19 5.07 -25.62
N MET A 68 4.60 4.06 -24.97
CA MET A 68 3.42 4.24 -24.12
C MET A 68 3.76 5.02 -22.85
N ASP A 69 2.76 5.72 -22.30
CA ASP A 69 2.93 6.36 -21.00
C ASP A 69 2.97 5.31 -19.86
N LEU A 70 3.44 5.75 -18.70
CA LEU A 70 3.68 4.88 -17.57
C LEU A 70 2.39 4.22 -17.02
N ALA A 71 1.24 4.89 -17.13
CA ALA A 71 -0.03 4.29 -16.71
C ALA A 71 -0.44 3.20 -17.68
N ALA A 72 -0.35 3.45 -18.99
CA ALA A 72 -0.65 2.45 -20.01
C ALA A 72 0.23 1.20 -19.85
N ILE A 73 1.53 1.39 -19.59
CA ILE A 73 2.46 0.30 -19.27
C ILE A 73 2.01 -0.43 -18.00
N LYS A 74 1.67 0.29 -16.92
CA LYS A 74 1.16 -0.34 -15.69
C LYS A 74 -0.08 -1.21 -15.97
N ARG A 75 -1.06 -0.71 -16.73
CA ARG A 75 -2.29 -1.44 -17.05
C ARG A 75 -1.99 -2.70 -17.87
N ALA A 76 -1.13 -2.59 -18.89
CA ALA A 76 -0.69 -3.73 -19.70
C ALA A 76 0.03 -4.77 -18.84
N LEU A 77 1.00 -4.38 -18.01
CA LEU A 77 1.71 -5.31 -17.13
C LEU A 77 0.80 -5.90 -16.04
N SER A 78 -0.22 -5.18 -15.59
CA SER A 78 -1.18 -5.69 -14.62
C SER A 78 -2.03 -6.85 -15.17
N LEU A 79 -2.21 -6.95 -16.49
CA LEU A 79 -2.84 -8.11 -17.15
C LEU A 79 -1.94 -9.36 -17.12
N HIS A 80 -0.64 -9.17 -16.96
CA HIS A 80 0.34 -10.25 -16.91
C HIS A 80 0.52 -10.83 -15.50
N VAL A 81 -0.19 -10.30 -14.50
CA VAL A 81 -0.14 -10.83 -13.13
C VAL A 81 -1.45 -11.49 -12.80
N VAL A 82 -1.47 -12.82 -12.82
CA VAL A 82 -2.64 -13.64 -12.51
C VAL A 82 -2.70 -13.88 -11.00
N LEU A 83 -3.88 -13.70 -10.41
CA LEU A 83 -4.12 -13.82 -8.97
C LEU A 83 -4.37 -15.26 -8.51
N ASP A 84 -3.82 -16.23 -9.24
CA ASP A 84 -3.87 -17.65 -8.93
C ASP A 84 -2.55 -18.30 -9.38
N PHE A 85 -2.27 -19.50 -8.87
CA PHE A 85 -1.05 -20.24 -9.12
C PHE A 85 -1.21 -21.28 -10.24
N TYR A 86 -0.50 -21.03 -11.33
CA TYR A 86 -0.37 -21.90 -12.48
C TYR A 86 1.10 -22.25 -12.71
N ASP A 87 1.47 -23.48 -12.37
CA ASP A 87 2.70 -24.10 -12.82
C ASP A 87 2.53 -24.65 -14.27
N PRO A 88 3.62 -25.05 -14.94
CA PRO A 88 3.54 -25.63 -16.27
C PRO A 88 2.59 -26.83 -16.36
N GLU A 89 2.51 -27.68 -15.34
CA GLU A 89 1.64 -28.87 -15.37
C GLU A 89 0.17 -28.45 -15.36
N LYS A 90 -0.22 -27.54 -14.47
CA LYS A 90 -1.58 -26.97 -14.39
C LYS A 90 -1.96 -26.24 -15.67
N LEU A 91 -1.03 -25.54 -16.32
CA LEU A 91 -1.27 -24.87 -17.61
C LEU A 91 -1.60 -25.87 -18.72
N HIS A 92 -0.98 -27.06 -18.71
CA HIS A 92 -1.24 -28.15 -19.67
C HIS A 92 -2.36 -29.12 -19.24
N GLN A 93 -2.99 -28.87 -18.10
CA GLN A 93 -4.04 -29.73 -17.53
C GLN A 93 -5.25 -28.90 -17.10
N VAL A 94 -5.48 -27.77 -17.77
CA VAL A 94 -6.64 -26.92 -17.50
C VAL A 94 -7.93 -27.72 -17.73
N THR A 95 -8.73 -27.86 -16.67
CA THR A 95 -9.98 -28.62 -16.72
C THR A 95 -10.93 -27.98 -17.74
N ASN A 96 -11.58 -28.81 -18.57
CA ASN A 96 -12.42 -28.37 -19.70
C ASN A 96 -11.66 -27.59 -20.80
N GLY A 97 -10.33 -27.60 -20.79
CA GLY A 97 -9.48 -27.00 -21.82
C GLY A 97 -9.35 -25.48 -21.75
N THR A 98 -10.16 -24.77 -20.95
CA THR A 98 -10.03 -23.32 -20.76
C THR A 98 -10.49 -22.89 -19.37
N THR A 99 -9.83 -21.89 -18.80
CA THR A 99 -10.17 -21.31 -17.50
C THR A 99 -10.08 -19.79 -17.54
N LEU A 100 -11.05 -19.15 -16.89
CA LEU A 100 -11.11 -17.71 -16.73
C LEU A 100 -10.34 -17.32 -15.47
N SER A 101 -9.31 -16.51 -15.60
CA SER A 101 -8.43 -16.12 -14.50
C SER A 101 -8.45 -14.61 -14.27
N THR A 102 -8.53 -14.22 -13.00
CA THR A 102 -8.49 -12.82 -12.55
C THR A 102 -7.05 -12.31 -12.56
N THR A 103 -6.82 -11.14 -13.14
CA THR A 103 -5.50 -10.47 -13.08
C THR A 103 -5.48 -9.33 -12.08
N LEU A 104 -4.29 -8.81 -11.75
CA LEU A 104 -4.17 -7.58 -10.97
C LEU A 104 -4.93 -6.42 -11.61
N TYR A 105 -4.98 -6.33 -12.95
CA TYR A 105 -5.69 -5.27 -13.65
C TYR A 105 -7.19 -5.23 -13.30
N GLN A 106 -7.82 -6.38 -13.05
CA GLN A 106 -9.22 -6.43 -12.62
C GLN A 106 -9.42 -5.77 -11.24
N THR A 107 -8.40 -5.77 -10.39
CA THR A 107 -8.48 -5.25 -9.01
C THR A 107 -8.25 -3.74 -8.91
N THR A 108 -7.82 -3.10 -9.99
CA THR A 108 -7.52 -1.66 -10.01
C THR A 108 -8.77 -0.80 -10.09
N GLY A 109 -9.93 -1.35 -10.48
CA GLY A 109 -11.13 -0.57 -10.78
C GLY A 109 -11.11 0.15 -12.14
N ALA A 110 -9.99 0.12 -12.87
CA ALA A 110 -9.87 0.67 -14.23
C ALA A 110 -10.43 -0.29 -15.31
N ALA A 111 -10.44 -1.59 -15.04
CA ALA A 111 -10.97 -2.58 -15.97
C ALA A 111 -12.51 -2.43 -16.15
N ALA A 112 -12.96 -2.29 -17.39
CA ALA A 112 -14.37 -2.30 -17.73
C ALA A 112 -14.91 -3.73 -17.80
N GLY A 113 -15.89 -4.08 -16.98
CA GLY A 113 -16.52 -5.40 -16.96
C GLY A 113 -15.48 -6.51 -16.76
N ASN A 114 -15.37 -7.42 -17.73
CA ASN A 114 -14.40 -8.52 -17.73
C ASN A 114 -13.04 -8.16 -18.35
N GLY A 115 -12.77 -6.88 -18.61
CA GLY A 115 -11.56 -6.41 -19.31
C GLY A 115 -10.24 -6.66 -18.57
N GLY A 116 -10.28 -7.07 -17.30
CA GLY A 116 -9.11 -7.48 -16.52
C GLY A 116 -9.01 -8.99 -16.27
N PHE A 117 -9.84 -9.80 -16.90
CA PHE A 117 -9.68 -11.25 -16.86
C PHE A 117 -8.97 -11.74 -18.12
N ILE A 118 -8.23 -12.83 -17.97
CA ILE A 118 -7.61 -13.54 -19.10
C ILE A 118 -8.13 -14.97 -19.15
N ASN A 119 -8.29 -15.49 -20.36
CA ASN A 119 -8.50 -16.91 -20.61
C ASN A 119 -7.15 -17.59 -20.75
N ILE A 120 -6.99 -18.69 -20.02
CA ILE A 120 -5.86 -19.61 -20.14
C ILE A 120 -6.42 -20.89 -20.77
N THR A 121 -5.95 -21.23 -21.95
CA THR A 121 -6.51 -22.33 -22.76
C THR A 121 -5.43 -23.34 -23.09
N ASP A 122 -5.67 -24.59 -22.74
CA ASP A 122 -4.85 -25.72 -23.18
C ASP A 122 -5.21 -26.04 -24.64
N LEU A 123 -4.22 -25.89 -25.52
CA LEU A 123 -4.36 -26.04 -26.96
C LEU A 123 -3.78 -27.37 -27.42
N LYS A 124 -4.36 -27.90 -28.51
CA LYS A 124 -3.84 -29.12 -29.15
C LYS A 124 -2.35 -28.99 -29.48
N GLY A 125 -1.62 -30.08 -29.29
CA GLY A 125 -0.18 -30.13 -29.55
C GLY A 125 0.68 -29.64 -28.39
N GLY A 126 0.16 -29.63 -27.16
CA GLY A 126 0.92 -29.28 -25.96
C GLY A 126 1.26 -27.80 -25.86
N LYS A 127 0.41 -26.93 -26.44
CA LYS A 127 0.57 -25.48 -26.37
C LYS A 127 -0.43 -24.91 -25.37
N VAL A 128 -0.12 -23.77 -24.76
CA VAL A 128 -1.06 -23.06 -23.91
C VAL A 128 -1.19 -21.64 -24.44
N GLY A 129 -2.43 -21.21 -24.69
CA GLY A 129 -2.75 -19.88 -25.16
C GLY A 129 -3.30 -19.01 -24.03
N PHE A 130 -2.91 -17.74 -24.06
CA PHE A 130 -3.39 -16.69 -23.18
C PHE A 130 -4.04 -15.59 -24.04
N GLY A 131 -5.17 -15.10 -23.59
CA GLY A 131 -5.88 -14.01 -24.26
C GLY A 131 -6.89 -13.36 -23.33
N LEU A 132 -7.51 -12.27 -23.77
CA LEU A 132 -8.52 -11.58 -22.98
C LEU A 132 -9.78 -12.42 -22.80
N ALA A 133 -10.53 -12.16 -21.73
CA ALA A 133 -11.80 -12.82 -21.43
C ALA A 133 -13.00 -12.38 -22.30
N GLY A 134 -12.76 -11.70 -23.42
CA GLY A 134 -13.82 -11.26 -24.33
C GLY A 134 -14.39 -12.41 -25.17
N HIS A 135 -15.69 -12.39 -25.45
CA HIS A 135 -16.28 -13.36 -26.37
C HIS A 135 -15.66 -13.20 -27.77
N GLY A 136 -15.05 -14.27 -28.30
CA GLY A 136 -14.32 -14.24 -29.57
C GLY A 136 -12.96 -13.55 -29.52
N ALA A 137 -12.46 -13.21 -28.33
CA ALA A 137 -11.10 -12.69 -28.17
C ALA A 137 -10.07 -13.74 -28.62
N LYS A 138 -9.03 -13.28 -29.29
CA LYS A 138 -7.94 -14.13 -29.75
C LYS A 138 -7.02 -14.49 -28.58
N LEU A 139 -6.41 -15.67 -28.67
CA LEU A 139 -5.31 -16.09 -27.81
C LEU A 139 -4.02 -15.58 -28.45
N ASP A 140 -3.72 -14.30 -28.22
CA ASP A 140 -2.64 -13.58 -28.90
C ASP A 140 -1.25 -13.86 -28.30
N SER A 141 -1.21 -14.55 -27.15
CA SER A 141 0.03 -14.93 -26.48
C SER A 141 0.05 -16.42 -26.15
N THR A 142 1.22 -17.05 -26.18
CA THR A 142 1.38 -18.47 -25.88
C THR A 142 2.46 -18.71 -24.85
N TYR A 143 2.31 -19.75 -24.03
CA TYR A 143 3.35 -20.22 -23.12
C TYR A 143 4.62 -20.59 -23.87
N VAL A 144 5.76 -20.09 -23.39
CA VAL A 144 7.09 -20.38 -23.95
C VAL A 144 7.85 -21.34 -23.05
N LYS A 145 8.06 -20.98 -21.79
CA LYS A 145 8.80 -21.79 -20.80
C LYS A 145 8.49 -21.34 -19.37
N SER A 146 8.81 -22.21 -18.41
CA SER A 146 8.91 -21.83 -17.00
C SER A 146 10.22 -21.11 -16.76
N VAL A 147 10.16 -19.99 -16.02
CA VAL A 147 11.32 -19.17 -15.68
C VAL A 147 11.75 -19.44 -14.25
N LYS A 148 10.79 -19.37 -13.31
CA LYS A 148 11.04 -19.57 -11.89
C LYS A 148 9.78 -20.07 -11.20
N GLN A 149 9.96 -20.93 -10.22
CA GLN A 149 8.95 -21.25 -9.22
C GLN A 149 9.55 -21.03 -7.83
N ASP A 150 8.75 -20.48 -6.92
CA ASP A 150 9.08 -20.37 -5.51
C ASP A 150 7.95 -20.97 -4.67
N GLY A 151 8.12 -22.26 -4.35
CA GLY A 151 7.09 -23.07 -3.72
C GLY A 151 5.77 -23.07 -4.49
N TYR A 152 4.67 -22.94 -3.75
CA TYR A 152 3.30 -22.85 -4.30
C TYR A 152 2.77 -21.40 -4.30
N ASN A 153 3.65 -20.43 -4.06
CA ASN A 153 3.27 -19.02 -3.87
C ASN A 153 3.55 -18.18 -5.12
N LEU A 154 4.62 -18.48 -5.85
CA LEU A 154 5.00 -17.76 -7.06
C LEU A 154 5.32 -18.72 -8.20
N SER A 155 4.65 -18.51 -9.34
CA SER A 155 5.03 -19.09 -10.62
C SER A 155 5.39 -17.96 -11.59
N VAL A 156 6.55 -18.03 -12.22
CA VAL A 156 7.00 -17.09 -13.26
C VAL A 156 7.14 -17.89 -14.55
N VAL A 157 6.37 -17.52 -15.56
CA VAL A 157 6.34 -18.18 -16.87
C VAL A 157 6.50 -17.15 -17.97
N GLU A 158 7.29 -17.48 -18.99
CA GLU A 158 7.43 -16.63 -20.17
C GLU A 158 6.26 -16.85 -21.12
N VAL A 159 5.71 -15.74 -21.62
CA VAL A 159 4.70 -15.73 -22.67
C VAL A 159 5.24 -15.02 -23.91
N SER A 160 4.73 -15.41 -25.09
CA SER A 160 5.34 -15.06 -26.37
C SER A 160 5.22 -13.58 -26.73
N GLN A 161 4.16 -12.90 -26.27
CA GLN A 161 3.85 -11.50 -26.58
C GLN A 161 3.07 -10.85 -25.43
N PRO A 162 3.10 -9.50 -25.29
CA PRO A 162 2.24 -8.80 -24.36
C PRO A 162 0.75 -9.05 -24.62
N ILE A 163 0.00 -9.30 -23.56
CA ILE A 163 -1.46 -9.28 -23.54
C ILE A 163 -1.92 -7.86 -23.18
N THR A 164 -2.58 -7.18 -24.12
CA THR A 164 -3.05 -5.80 -23.94
C THR A 164 -4.51 -5.65 -24.36
N THR A 165 -5.10 -4.49 -24.05
CA THR A 165 -6.42 -4.06 -24.52
C THR A 165 -6.33 -2.62 -24.99
N SER A 166 -7.26 -2.19 -25.84
CA SER A 166 -7.35 -0.77 -26.23
C SER A 166 -7.54 0.17 -25.04
N VAL A 167 -8.14 -0.30 -23.94
CA VAL A 167 -8.29 0.47 -22.70
C VAL A 167 -6.98 0.51 -21.90
N ALA A 168 -6.23 -0.60 -21.88
CA ALA A 168 -4.94 -0.65 -21.23
C ALA A 168 -3.91 0.23 -21.94
N GLU A 169 -3.93 0.26 -23.28
CA GLU A 169 -3.04 1.08 -24.11
C GLU A 169 -3.49 2.55 -24.21
N ALA A 170 -4.69 2.87 -23.73
CA ALA A 170 -5.22 4.24 -23.81
C ALA A 170 -4.32 5.20 -23.01
N PRO A 171 -3.97 6.36 -23.59
CA PRO A 171 -3.21 7.37 -22.87
C PRO A 171 -3.91 7.80 -21.57
N THR A 172 -3.10 8.17 -20.58
CA THR A 172 -3.64 8.72 -19.33
C THR A 172 -4.45 10.01 -19.61
N PRO A 173 -5.69 10.12 -19.13
CA PRO A 173 -6.44 11.37 -19.24
C PRO A 173 -5.68 12.51 -18.56
N SER A 174 -5.83 13.73 -19.07
CA SER A 174 -5.30 14.89 -18.36
C SER A 174 -5.90 14.97 -16.94
N PRO A 175 -5.18 15.54 -15.96
CA PRO A 175 -5.66 15.67 -14.58
C PRO A 175 -7.07 16.22 -14.44
N SER A 176 -7.41 17.27 -15.20
CA SER A 176 -8.75 17.89 -15.20
C SER A 176 -9.84 17.01 -15.81
N ASN A 177 -9.47 15.99 -16.58
CA ASN A 177 -10.38 15.00 -17.16
C ASN A 177 -10.46 13.73 -16.30
N MET A 178 -9.65 13.60 -15.25
CA MET A 178 -9.76 12.50 -14.29
C MET A 178 -10.99 12.72 -13.43
N ASN A 179 -12.03 11.94 -13.68
CA ASN A 179 -13.33 12.11 -13.03
C ASN A 179 -13.34 11.52 -11.61
N ILE A 180 -12.57 12.13 -10.69
CA ILE A 180 -12.42 11.69 -9.28
C ILE A 180 -13.80 11.52 -8.63
N THR A 181 -14.68 12.51 -8.76
CA THR A 181 -16.00 12.50 -8.13
C THR A 181 -16.86 11.34 -8.61
N SER A 182 -16.88 11.04 -9.91
CA SER A 182 -17.67 9.90 -10.41
C SER A 182 -17.14 8.56 -9.93
N VAL A 183 -15.82 8.40 -9.82
CA VAL A 183 -15.21 7.19 -9.26
C VAL A 183 -15.59 7.04 -7.79
N LEU A 184 -15.52 8.13 -7.02
CA LEU A 184 -15.90 8.14 -5.60
C LEU A 184 -17.38 7.81 -5.39
N ILE A 185 -18.27 8.39 -6.20
CA ILE A 185 -19.71 8.13 -6.15
C ILE A 185 -19.99 6.66 -6.47
N LYS A 186 -19.40 6.12 -7.55
CA LYS A 186 -19.52 4.70 -7.91
C LYS A 186 -19.00 3.78 -6.80
N GLY A 187 -17.99 4.23 -6.06
CA GLY A 187 -17.39 3.54 -4.91
C GLY A 187 -18.19 3.63 -3.60
N GLY A 188 -19.31 4.35 -3.55
CA GLY A 188 -20.12 4.54 -2.34
C GLY A 188 -19.56 5.58 -1.36
N CYS A 189 -18.82 6.58 -1.89
CA CYS A 189 -18.26 7.70 -1.14
C CYS A 189 -18.89 9.03 -1.60
N LYS A 190 -20.22 9.05 -1.80
CA LYS A 190 -20.94 10.20 -2.32
C LYS A 190 -20.83 11.42 -1.40
N ILE A 191 -20.97 11.23 -0.08
CA ILE A 191 -20.90 12.32 0.89
C ILE A 191 -19.52 12.99 0.83
N PHE A 192 -18.45 12.19 0.73
CA PHE A 192 -17.11 12.72 0.59
C PHE A 192 -16.90 13.45 -0.75
N ALA A 193 -17.42 12.90 -1.86
CA ALA A 193 -17.38 13.56 -3.17
C ALA A 193 -18.08 14.93 -3.17
N ASP A 194 -19.24 15.02 -2.51
CA ASP A 194 -19.98 16.28 -2.36
C ASP A 194 -19.20 17.28 -1.48
N LEU A 195 -18.54 16.82 -0.41
CA LEU A 195 -17.73 17.66 0.48
C LEU A 195 -16.50 18.25 -0.23
N ILE A 196 -15.71 17.45 -0.96
CA ILE A 196 -14.54 17.96 -1.69
C ILE A 196 -14.92 18.93 -2.81
N THR A 197 -16.11 18.76 -3.39
CA THR A 197 -16.64 19.65 -4.42
C THR A 197 -17.10 20.98 -3.82
N THR A 198 -17.89 20.93 -2.74
CA THR A 198 -18.47 22.14 -2.10
C THR A 198 -17.44 22.99 -1.36
N THR A 199 -16.36 22.38 -0.87
CA THR A 199 -15.26 23.09 -0.19
C THR A 199 -14.17 23.58 -1.14
N GLY A 200 -14.18 23.14 -2.41
CA GLY A 200 -13.17 23.49 -3.41
C GLY A 200 -11.90 22.64 -3.39
N VAL A 201 -11.76 21.69 -2.45
CA VAL A 201 -10.58 20.79 -2.33
C VAL A 201 -10.38 19.91 -3.57
N LEU A 202 -11.44 19.64 -4.34
CA LEU A 202 -11.35 18.92 -5.61
C LEU A 202 -10.30 19.54 -6.55
N LYS A 203 -10.21 20.88 -6.60
CA LYS A 203 -9.22 21.57 -7.43
C LYS A 203 -7.79 21.27 -6.98
N SER A 204 -7.54 21.30 -5.66
CA SER A 204 -6.24 20.94 -5.09
C SER A 204 -5.84 19.49 -5.40
N TYR A 205 -6.82 18.58 -5.42
CA TYR A 205 -6.60 17.19 -5.85
C TYR A 205 -6.22 17.12 -7.31
N GLU A 206 -7.01 17.72 -8.21
CA GLU A 206 -6.72 17.75 -9.65
C GLU A 206 -5.33 18.32 -9.94
N ASP A 207 -4.96 19.42 -9.29
CA ASP A 207 -3.65 20.06 -9.44
C ASP A 207 -2.51 19.16 -8.95
N SER A 208 -2.76 18.33 -7.92
CA SER A 208 -1.78 17.40 -7.35
C SER A 208 -1.58 16.11 -8.16
N ILE A 209 -2.50 15.75 -9.06
CA ILE A 209 -2.41 14.50 -9.85
C ILE A 209 -1.08 14.40 -10.60
N GLN A 210 -0.56 15.51 -11.15
CA GLN A 210 0.69 15.49 -11.91
C GLN A 210 1.89 15.00 -11.08
N GLY A 211 1.92 15.30 -9.78
CA GLY A 211 2.96 14.84 -8.86
C GLY A 211 2.71 13.44 -8.27
N GLY A 212 1.53 12.87 -8.53
CA GLY A 212 1.03 11.70 -7.82
C GLY A 212 0.01 12.09 -6.76
N LEU A 213 -1.15 11.45 -6.80
CA LEU A 213 -2.19 11.65 -5.80
C LEU A 213 -2.67 10.29 -5.27
N THR A 214 -2.75 10.18 -3.95
CA THR A 214 -3.44 9.06 -3.28
C THR A 214 -4.52 9.62 -2.38
N VAL A 215 -5.79 9.26 -2.59
CA VAL A 215 -6.91 9.73 -1.76
C VAL A 215 -7.55 8.57 -1.01
N PHE A 216 -7.75 8.76 0.29
CA PHE A 216 -8.44 7.87 1.20
C PHE A 216 -9.87 8.38 1.43
N ALA A 217 -10.81 7.98 0.59
CA ALA A 217 -12.20 8.44 0.67
C ALA A 217 -13.00 7.64 1.71
N PRO A 218 -13.55 8.28 2.75
CA PRO A 218 -14.46 7.62 3.67
C PRO A 218 -15.75 7.23 2.95
N ARG A 219 -16.21 6.00 3.16
CA ARG A 219 -17.52 5.55 2.69
C ARG A 219 -18.64 6.32 3.35
N ASP A 220 -19.81 6.35 2.72
CA ASP A 220 -20.96 7.09 3.25
C ASP A 220 -21.37 6.63 4.66
N ASN A 221 -21.16 5.36 4.99
CA ASN A 221 -21.40 4.82 6.34
C ASN A 221 -20.41 5.31 7.41
N ALA A 222 -19.26 5.87 7.03
CA ALA A 222 -18.30 6.47 7.94
C ALA A 222 -18.82 7.81 8.51
N PHE A 223 -19.76 8.46 7.82
CA PHE A 223 -20.39 9.73 8.20
C PHE A 223 -21.53 9.49 9.19
N THR A 224 -21.18 9.00 10.37
CA THR A 224 -22.13 8.80 11.48
C THR A 224 -22.65 10.15 12.02
N GLY A 225 -23.74 10.14 12.79
CA GLY A 225 -24.28 11.36 13.42
C GLY A 225 -23.26 12.11 14.29
N VAL A 226 -22.29 11.41 14.89
CA VAL A 226 -21.19 12.02 15.65
C VAL A 226 -20.21 12.72 14.72
N THR A 227 -19.80 12.06 13.63
CA THR A 227 -18.91 12.63 12.60
C THR A 227 -19.56 13.86 11.94
N ASN A 228 -20.85 13.79 11.62
CA ASN A 228 -21.56 14.91 10.99
C ASN A 228 -21.67 16.11 11.94
N LYS A 229 -22.04 15.88 13.21
CA LYS A 229 -22.04 16.93 14.23
C LYS A 229 -20.65 17.54 14.48
N MET A 230 -19.59 16.76 14.28
CA MET A 230 -18.22 17.24 14.38
C MET A 230 -17.88 18.13 13.18
N LEU A 231 -18.10 17.65 11.96
CA LEU A 231 -17.82 18.40 10.74
C LEU A 231 -18.61 19.72 10.68
N THR A 232 -19.84 19.77 11.17
CA THR A 232 -20.62 21.02 11.19
C THR A 232 -20.10 22.06 12.17
N LYS A 233 -19.36 21.67 13.22
CA LYS A 233 -18.75 22.58 14.20
C LYS A 233 -17.43 23.19 13.74
N LEU A 234 -16.80 22.60 12.72
CA LEU A 234 -15.53 23.09 12.18
C LEU A 234 -15.74 24.36 11.35
N SER A 235 -14.72 25.22 11.37
CA SER A 235 -14.59 26.34 10.43
C SER A 235 -14.46 25.83 8.99
N SER A 236 -14.61 26.72 8.00
CA SER A 236 -14.42 26.35 6.60
C SER A 236 -12.99 25.90 6.35
N GLU A 237 -12.02 26.55 6.98
CA GLU A 237 -10.60 26.25 6.91
C GLU A 237 -10.28 24.88 7.52
N ASP A 238 -10.85 24.58 8.69
CA ASP A 238 -10.65 23.28 9.34
C ASP A 238 -11.28 22.14 8.55
N LYS A 239 -12.42 22.37 7.88
CA LYS A 239 -13.02 21.38 6.97
C LYS A 239 -12.10 21.08 5.80
N VAL A 240 -11.52 22.10 5.19
CA VAL A 240 -10.51 21.94 4.12
C VAL A 240 -9.35 21.10 4.64
N ALA A 241 -8.75 21.46 5.78
CA ALA A 241 -7.64 20.70 6.37
C ALA A 241 -7.99 19.22 6.67
N VAL A 242 -9.21 18.92 7.13
CA VAL A 242 -9.66 17.52 7.29
C VAL A 242 -9.70 16.81 5.95
N LEU A 243 -10.24 17.43 4.90
CA LEU A 243 -10.32 16.82 3.59
C LEU A 243 -8.93 16.61 2.99
N GLU A 244 -8.05 17.60 3.03
CA GLU A 244 -6.67 17.48 2.57
C GLU A 244 -5.85 16.42 3.35
N PHE A 245 -6.18 16.18 4.62
CA PHE A 245 -5.58 15.10 5.40
C PHE A 245 -5.94 13.70 4.90
N HIS A 246 -7.02 13.56 4.12
CA HIS A 246 -7.37 12.32 3.45
C HIS A 246 -6.60 12.09 2.14
N ALA A 247 -5.68 12.99 1.77
CA ALA A 247 -4.89 12.84 0.56
C ALA A 247 -3.38 12.87 0.83
N LEU A 248 -2.64 12.14 0.00
CA LEU A 248 -1.18 12.20 -0.11
C LEU A 248 -0.83 12.81 -1.47
N THR A 249 0.14 13.71 -1.50
CA THR A 249 0.69 14.31 -2.73
C THR A 249 1.74 13.42 -3.42
N ILE A 250 1.59 12.11 -3.23
CA ILE A 250 2.41 11.08 -3.87
C ILE A 250 1.52 9.92 -4.31
N TYR A 251 1.92 9.26 -5.38
CA TYR A 251 1.28 8.03 -5.84
C TYR A 251 1.73 6.83 -4.99
N SER A 252 0.82 6.25 -4.22
CA SER A 252 1.07 5.12 -3.31
C SER A 252 -0.01 4.05 -3.49
N PRO A 253 0.18 3.11 -4.45
CA PRO A 253 -0.73 1.98 -4.61
C PRO A 253 -0.73 1.07 -3.36
N LEU A 254 -1.66 0.12 -3.30
CA LEU A 254 -1.90 -0.66 -2.09
C LEU A 254 -0.68 -1.49 -1.69
N GLY A 255 0.05 -2.04 -2.66
CA GLY A 255 1.31 -2.77 -2.44
C GLY A 255 2.37 -1.90 -1.76
N THR A 256 2.52 -0.64 -2.18
CA THR A 256 3.43 0.32 -1.53
C THR A 256 2.96 0.63 -0.11
N LEU A 257 1.65 0.83 0.10
CA LEU A 257 1.10 1.12 1.42
C LEU A 257 1.24 -0.05 2.40
N LYS A 258 1.19 -1.31 1.92
CA LYS A 258 1.39 -2.50 2.75
C LYS A 258 2.82 -2.60 3.31
N THR A 259 3.81 -2.15 2.54
CA THR A 259 5.22 -2.20 2.95
C THR A 259 5.63 -0.93 3.71
N SER A 260 4.91 0.17 3.50
CA SER A 260 5.12 1.43 4.21
C SER A 260 4.64 1.34 5.67
N ASN A 261 5.57 1.04 6.58
CA ASN A 261 5.33 1.07 8.01
C ASN A 261 5.95 2.33 8.60
N GLY A 262 5.14 3.38 8.78
CA GLY A 262 5.64 4.64 9.30
C GLY A 262 4.79 5.87 9.01
N PRO A 263 5.26 7.04 9.46
CA PRO A 263 4.62 8.32 9.21
C PRO A 263 4.74 8.73 7.74
N ILE A 264 3.65 9.24 7.17
CA ILE A 264 3.55 9.79 5.82
C ILE A 264 2.92 11.19 5.91
N ALA A 265 3.50 12.14 5.17
CA ALA A 265 2.95 13.48 5.04
C ALA A 265 1.65 13.44 4.20
N THR A 266 0.62 14.11 4.68
CA THR A 266 -0.63 14.33 3.94
C THR A 266 -0.60 15.68 3.23
N MET A 267 -1.57 15.95 2.35
CA MET A 267 -1.69 17.24 1.67
C MET A 267 -1.95 18.39 2.67
N ALA A 268 -2.55 18.10 3.83
CA ALA A 268 -2.74 19.07 4.92
C ALA A 268 -1.46 19.40 5.70
N SER A 269 -0.30 18.81 5.36
CA SER A 269 0.95 19.00 6.10
C SER A 269 1.49 20.42 5.94
N THR A 270 1.30 21.24 6.97
CA THR A 270 1.74 22.65 7.03
C THR A 270 3.16 22.85 7.60
N GLY A 271 3.92 21.77 7.84
CA GLY A 271 5.27 21.81 8.39
C GLY A 271 5.72 20.48 8.99
N ALA A 272 6.95 20.42 9.50
CA ALA A 272 7.52 19.18 10.04
C ALA A 272 6.67 18.57 11.18
N GLY A 273 6.13 17.37 10.95
CA GLY A 273 5.41 16.58 11.96
C GLY A 273 3.96 16.95 12.22
N LYS A 274 3.42 17.95 11.51
CA LYS A 274 1.99 18.34 11.56
C LYS A 274 1.21 17.63 10.47
N TYR A 275 -0.02 17.22 10.78
CA TYR A 275 -0.93 16.54 9.85
C TYR A 275 -0.29 15.29 9.21
N VAL A 276 0.40 14.51 10.04
CA VAL A 276 1.04 13.26 9.62
C VAL A 276 0.10 12.07 9.83
N LEU A 277 0.01 11.21 8.82
CA LEU A 277 -0.73 9.96 8.84
C LEU A 277 0.24 8.79 9.02
N THR A 278 0.02 7.90 9.98
CA THR A 278 0.85 6.69 10.12
C THR A 278 0.17 5.52 9.43
N VAL A 279 0.87 4.88 8.49
CA VAL A 279 0.40 3.67 7.82
C VAL A 279 1.00 2.45 8.51
N THR A 280 0.16 1.46 8.76
CA THR A 280 0.55 0.18 9.35
C THR A 280 -0.18 -0.94 8.63
N SER A 281 0.52 -2.03 8.31
CA SER A 281 -0.10 -3.20 7.70
C SER A 281 -0.23 -4.36 8.70
N SER A 282 -1.33 -5.10 8.60
CA SER A 282 -1.58 -6.33 9.35
C SER A 282 -2.10 -7.39 8.38
N GLY A 283 -1.23 -8.29 7.95
CA GLY A 283 -1.52 -9.26 6.88
C GLY A 283 -1.88 -8.55 5.58
N ASP A 284 -3.05 -8.86 5.01
CA ASP A 284 -3.52 -8.20 3.78
C ASP A 284 -4.23 -6.86 4.00
N THR A 285 -4.40 -6.45 5.27
CA THR A 285 -5.13 -5.24 5.63
C THR A 285 -4.18 -4.07 5.88
N VAL A 286 -4.49 -2.90 5.30
CA VAL A 286 -3.77 -1.65 5.54
C VAL A 286 -4.60 -0.75 6.46
N MET A 287 -4.00 -0.31 7.56
CA MET A 287 -4.60 0.57 8.55
C MET A 287 -3.91 1.94 8.53
N LEU A 288 -4.73 2.98 8.61
CA LEU A 288 -4.36 4.38 8.65
C LEU A 288 -4.62 4.92 10.05
N ASN A 289 -3.56 5.32 10.74
CA ASN A 289 -3.61 5.81 12.11
C ASN A 289 -3.31 7.31 12.17
N THR A 290 -4.23 8.07 12.73
CA THR A 290 -4.13 9.53 12.86
C THR A 290 -3.61 9.97 14.23
N GLY A 291 -3.41 9.03 15.15
CA GLY A 291 -3.18 9.28 16.59
C GLY A 291 -4.49 9.45 17.38
N ILE A 292 -5.59 9.82 16.73
CA ILE A 292 -6.93 9.96 17.33
C ILE A 292 -7.82 8.78 16.98
N ASN A 293 -7.78 8.31 15.73
CA ASN A 293 -8.52 7.16 15.28
C ASN A 293 -7.71 6.30 14.30
N LYS A 294 -8.16 5.05 14.16
CA LYS A 294 -7.66 4.10 13.16
C LYS A 294 -8.76 3.80 12.16
N ALA A 295 -8.48 4.08 10.89
CA ALA A 295 -9.30 3.70 9.75
C ALA A 295 -8.61 2.56 8.98
N THR A 296 -9.38 1.80 8.24
CA THR A 296 -8.93 0.65 7.47
C THR A 296 -9.27 0.87 6.00
N ILE A 297 -8.31 0.60 5.12
CA ILE A 297 -8.57 0.57 3.68
C ILE A 297 -9.42 -0.65 3.38
N THR A 298 -10.57 -0.42 2.77
CA THR A 298 -11.61 -1.44 2.57
C THR A 298 -11.72 -1.89 1.12
N SER A 299 -11.47 -1.01 0.15
CA SER A 299 -11.32 -1.41 -1.26
C SER A 299 -10.52 -0.37 -2.05
N SER A 300 -9.87 -0.82 -3.12
CA SER A 300 -9.35 0.05 -4.19
C SER A 300 -10.51 0.47 -5.09
N LEU A 301 -10.70 1.77 -5.27
CA LEU A 301 -11.70 2.34 -6.18
C LEU A 301 -11.11 2.62 -7.56
N LEU A 302 -9.87 3.10 -7.56
CA LEU A 302 -9.07 3.32 -8.76
C LEU A 302 -7.59 3.18 -8.40
N ASP A 303 -6.85 2.41 -9.18
CA ASP A 303 -5.38 2.40 -9.16
C ASP A 303 -4.89 2.56 -10.61
N ASP A 304 -4.62 3.81 -10.98
CA ASP A 304 -4.24 4.18 -12.33
C ASP A 304 -3.24 5.33 -12.28
N GLN A 305 -1.96 5.01 -12.40
CA GLN A 305 -0.86 5.94 -12.17
C GLN A 305 -1.05 7.23 -13.00
N PRO A 306 -0.94 8.43 -12.42
CA PRO A 306 -0.43 8.76 -11.09
C PRO A 306 -1.49 8.87 -9.98
N LEU A 307 -2.71 8.37 -10.18
CA LEU A 307 -3.83 8.47 -9.24
C LEU A 307 -4.17 7.14 -8.58
N ALA A 308 -4.28 7.15 -7.25
CA ALA A 308 -4.85 6.06 -6.46
C ALA A 308 -6.00 6.57 -5.60
N LEU A 309 -7.17 5.92 -5.68
CA LEU A 309 -8.34 6.22 -4.87
C LEU A 309 -8.71 4.97 -4.08
N PHE A 310 -8.69 5.10 -2.75
CA PHE A 310 -9.05 4.04 -1.82
C PHE A 310 -10.29 4.43 -1.04
N SER A 311 -11.10 3.43 -0.69
CA SER A 311 -12.19 3.61 0.25
C SER A 311 -11.75 3.22 1.66
N VAL A 312 -12.19 3.98 2.67
CA VAL A 312 -11.91 3.71 4.08
C VAL A 312 -13.19 3.61 4.91
N ASP A 313 -13.13 2.83 5.98
CA ASP A 313 -14.26 2.58 6.89
C ASP A 313 -14.61 3.76 7.82
N LYS A 314 -13.68 4.68 8.04
CA LYS A 314 -13.83 5.81 8.98
C LYS A 314 -13.20 7.08 8.42
N VAL A 315 -13.79 8.23 8.79
CA VAL A 315 -13.20 9.55 8.53
C VAL A 315 -11.93 9.71 9.37
N LEU A 316 -10.83 10.07 8.72
CA LEU A 316 -9.54 10.37 9.33
C LEU A 316 -9.62 11.71 10.07
N LYS A 317 -9.21 11.71 11.35
CA LYS A 317 -9.26 12.88 12.23
C LYS A 317 -7.84 13.37 12.55
N PRO A 318 -7.38 14.48 11.95
CA PRO A 318 -6.12 15.12 12.31
C PRO A 318 -6.01 15.46 13.80
N LYS A 319 -4.93 15.05 14.46
CA LYS A 319 -4.70 15.37 15.88
C LYS A 319 -4.73 16.88 16.15
N GLU A 320 -4.27 17.69 15.20
CA GLU A 320 -4.18 19.14 15.33
C GLU A 320 -5.53 19.82 15.52
N LEU A 321 -6.60 19.22 14.99
CA LEU A 321 -7.96 19.75 15.06
C LEU A 321 -8.80 19.07 16.16
N PHE A 322 -8.35 17.91 16.65
CA PHE A 322 -9.16 17.05 17.52
C PHE A 322 -8.48 16.65 18.83
N VAL A 323 -7.26 17.10 19.10
CA VAL A 323 -6.72 17.13 20.46
C VAL A 323 -7.33 18.35 21.15
N ALA A 324 -7.92 18.13 22.33
CA ALA A 324 -8.39 19.22 23.16
C ALA A 324 -7.24 20.22 23.36
N ALA A 325 -7.47 21.50 23.04
CA ALA A 325 -6.56 22.56 23.44
C ALA A 325 -6.20 22.35 24.92
N PRO A 326 -4.92 22.46 25.33
CA PRO A 326 -4.59 22.48 26.74
C PRO A 326 -5.51 23.50 27.39
N ALA A 327 -6.26 23.07 28.41
CA ALA A 327 -7.13 23.98 29.13
C ALA A 327 -6.31 25.23 29.47
N PRO A 328 -6.83 26.45 29.21
CA PRO A 328 -6.12 27.66 29.60
C PRO A 328 -5.72 27.48 31.06
N ALA A 329 -4.41 27.53 31.31
CA ALA A 329 -3.89 27.39 32.67
C ALA A 329 -4.69 28.34 33.55
N PRO A 330 -5.17 27.88 34.73
CA PRO A 330 -5.95 28.73 35.60
C PRO A 330 -5.16 30.02 35.81
N THR A 331 -5.77 31.13 35.41
CA THR A 331 -5.26 32.48 35.63
C THR A 331 -4.79 32.54 37.08
N PRO A 332 -3.53 32.94 37.36
CA PRO A 332 -3.09 33.15 38.73
C PRO A 332 -4.02 34.20 39.33
N GLU A 333 -4.89 33.76 40.24
CA GLU A 333 -5.71 34.66 41.03
C GLU A 333 -4.74 35.51 41.86
N ALA A 334 -4.84 36.82 41.68
CA ALA A 334 -3.96 37.78 42.31
C ALA A 334 -4.16 37.72 43.84
N GLU A 335 -3.20 37.15 44.55
CA GLU A 335 -3.15 37.27 46.01
C GLU A 335 -2.86 38.72 46.39
N THR A 336 -3.83 39.33 47.06
CA THR A 336 -3.74 40.66 47.66
C THR A 336 -2.94 40.57 48.96
N PRO A 337 -2.05 41.53 49.28
CA PRO A 337 -1.04 41.35 50.32
C PRO A 337 -1.54 41.80 51.70
N GLU A 338 -1.17 41.06 52.75
CA GLU A 338 -1.19 41.60 54.11
C GLU A 338 0.08 41.19 54.90
N ALA A 339 0.79 42.23 55.35
CA ALA A 339 2.00 42.18 56.19
C ALA A 339 1.59 41.97 57.68
N THR A 340 2.36 41.38 58.60
CA THR A 340 3.60 41.94 59.21
C THR A 340 4.16 41.01 60.34
N VAL A 341 5.46 40.62 60.24
CA VAL A 341 6.59 40.50 61.24
C VAL A 341 6.45 39.91 62.69
N PRO A 342 7.55 39.57 63.44
CA PRO A 342 8.95 39.14 63.10
C PRO A 342 9.65 38.08 64.05
N ALA A 343 10.86 37.65 63.62
CA ALA A 343 12.04 37.15 64.38
C ALA A 343 12.07 35.65 64.79
N LYS A 344 13.18 34.89 64.73
CA LYS A 344 14.62 35.20 64.92
C LYS A 344 15.53 34.05 64.38
N ALA A 345 16.61 34.42 63.68
CA ALA A 345 17.97 33.82 63.55
C ALA A 345 18.17 32.27 63.66
N LYS A 346 18.92 31.59 62.78
CA LYS A 346 20.39 31.74 62.61
C LYS A 346 20.93 30.96 61.38
N HIS A 347 21.92 31.55 60.70
CA HIS A 347 23.17 30.99 60.11
C HIS A 347 23.12 29.63 59.34
N GLY A 348 23.66 29.50 58.12
CA GLY A 348 24.44 30.46 57.34
C GLY A 348 24.96 29.94 56.00
N LYS A 349 25.39 30.92 55.20
CA LYS A 349 26.44 30.96 54.17
C LYS A 349 26.37 30.05 52.92
N SER A 350 25.97 30.71 51.82
CA SER A 350 26.53 30.62 50.45
C SER A 350 28.04 30.98 50.42
N PRO A 351 28.82 30.81 49.31
CA PRO A 351 28.62 31.44 47.97
C PRO A 351 28.62 30.40 46.81
N ALA A 352 27.89 30.56 45.69
CA ALA A 352 28.12 31.47 44.53
C ALA A 352 29.45 31.15 43.79
N ALA A 353 29.62 31.18 42.47
CA ALA A 353 28.88 31.66 41.29
C ALA A 353 29.56 31.03 40.02
N SER A 354 28.84 30.79 38.93
CA SER A 354 28.87 31.55 37.65
C SER A 354 29.79 31.01 36.53
N GLU A 355 29.24 31.10 35.31
CA GLU A 355 29.87 31.35 33.99
C GLU A 355 30.33 30.21 33.06
N ALA A 356 29.48 30.00 32.04
CA ALA A 356 29.71 30.31 30.62
C ALA A 356 30.75 29.53 29.77
N SER A 357 30.18 28.84 28.76
CA SER A 357 30.56 28.84 27.34
C SER A 357 31.94 28.32 26.90
N LYS A 358 31.93 27.24 26.10
CA LYS A 358 32.51 27.23 24.73
C LYS A 358 32.14 25.96 23.95
N SER A 359 31.68 26.19 22.73
CA SER A 359 31.58 25.24 21.63
C SER A 359 32.97 24.82 21.14
N THR A 360 33.13 23.60 20.65
CA THR A 360 33.96 23.26 19.48
C THR A 360 33.56 21.90 18.92
N SER A 361 33.39 21.90 17.60
CA SER A 361 33.15 20.83 16.64
C SER A 361 34.19 19.72 16.61
N THR A 362 33.77 18.49 16.30
CA THR A 362 34.42 17.40 15.51
C THR A 362 33.62 16.12 15.78
N SER A 363 33.43 15.13 14.93
CA SER A 363 33.75 14.80 13.54
C SER A 363 33.01 13.48 13.30
N PHE A 364 32.55 13.25 12.07
CA PHE A 364 31.98 11.99 11.60
C PHE A 364 33.03 10.85 11.61
N ALA A 365 32.64 9.65 12.03
CA ALA A 365 33.05 8.36 11.44
C ALA A 365 32.18 7.20 12.00
N PRO A 366 31.93 6.12 11.21
CA PRO A 366 30.83 5.19 11.43
C PRO A 366 31.23 3.95 12.25
N ALA A 367 30.30 3.43 13.05
CA ALA A 367 30.47 2.15 13.74
C ALA A 367 29.86 1.01 12.90
N THR A 368 30.74 0.11 12.46
CA THR A 368 30.50 -1.14 11.77
C THR A 368 29.61 -2.10 12.58
N ALA A 369 28.55 -2.61 11.96
CA ALA A 369 27.73 -3.71 12.50
C ALA A 369 28.47 -5.04 12.35
N LYS A 370 28.74 -5.70 13.48
CA LYS A 370 29.26 -7.08 13.53
C LYS A 370 28.11 -8.07 13.39
N VAL A 371 28.30 -8.98 12.44
CA VAL A 371 27.53 -10.21 12.21
C VAL A 371 27.66 -11.12 13.43
N CYS A 372 26.52 -11.58 13.98
CA CYS A 372 26.47 -12.70 14.92
C CYS A 372 25.94 -13.94 14.19
N THR A 373 26.87 -14.85 13.91
CA THR A 373 26.62 -16.21 13.45
C THR A 373 26.77 -17.16 14.64
N GLY A 374 25.86 -18.12 14.78
CA GLY A 374 25.92 -19.22 15.75
C GLY A 374 24.58 -19.41 16.46
N LEU A 375 23.98 -20.60 16.60
CA LEU A 375 24.55 -21.94 16.61
C LEU A 375 23.44 -22.96 16.26
N LEU A 376 23.71 -23.86 15.32
CA LEU A 376 22.91 -25.04 14.98
C LEU A 376 23.56 -26.24 15.68
N ALA A 377 22.86 -26.96 16.57
CA ALA A 377 23.29 -28.28 17.01
C ALA A 377 22.16 -29.12 17.64
N PHE A 378 21.94 -30.27 17.00
CA PHE A 378 21.65 -31.60 17.58
C PHE A 378 20.42 -31.82 18.48
N MET A 379 19.47 -32.60 17.97
CA MET A 379 18.95 -33.80 18.66
C MET A 379 18.26 -34.73 17.63
N VAL A 380 18.99 -35.75 17.16
CA VAL A 380 18.43 -36.97 16.56
C VAL A 380 18.92 -38.13 17.41
N GLY A 381 17.97 -38.95 17.88
CA GLY A 381 18.22 -40.33 18.29
C GLY A 381 17.96 -40.66 19.75
N CYS A 382 16.79 -41.26 20.03
CA CYS A 382 16.75 -42.45 20.88
C CYS A 382 15.64 -43.40 20.40
N VAL A 383 16.06 -44.64 20.23
CA VAL A 383 15.48 -45.76 19.50
C VAL A 383 14.31 -46.42 20.25
N ALA A 384 13.41 -46.97 19.44
CA ALA A 384 12.48 -48.07 19.72
C ALA A 384 12.79 -48.94 20.96
N VAL A 385 11.79 -49.09 21.83
CA VAL A 385 11.55 -50.35 22.56
C VAL A 385 10.04 -50.50 22.78
N PHE A 386 9.57 -51.74 22.64
CA PHE A 386 8.24 -52.29 22.94
C PHE A 386 7.22 -52.36 21.80
N MET A 387 7.46 -53.33 20.91
CA MET A 387 6.41 -54.31 20.60
C MET A 387 6.19 -55.22 21.81
N LEU A 388 4.96 -55.25 22.32
CA LEU A 388 4.18 -56.47 22.58
C LEU A 388 2.69 -56.13 22.68
#